data_AF-A0A7C6FLB5-F1
#
_entry.id   AF-A0A7C6FLB5-F1
#
_cell.length_a   1.000
_cell.length_b   1.000
_cell.length_c   1.000
_cell.angle_alpha   90.00
_cell.angle_beta   90.00
_cell.angle_gamma   90.00
#
_symmetry.space_group_name_H-M   'P 1'
#
loop_
_entity.id
_entity.type
_entity.pdbx_description
1 polymer ?
#
loop_
_entity_poly.entity_id
_entity_poly.type
_entity_poly.pdbx_seq_one_letter_code
_entity_poly.pdbx_strand_id
1 'polypeptide(L)'
;FEINKKHHLKHYLVPYFMSSHPGSDLKTAIELAEYVRDMGYNPEQVQDFYPTPGTLSTAMYYTELDPRTMKKVYVPKTPHEKALQRALIQYRRPENHRLVKEALLKAGRSDLIGYGKKCLIRPKVNIQRKNLI
;
A
#
# COMPACT_ATOMS: atom_id res chain seq x y z
N PHE A 1 -21.52 -2.67 9.71
CA PHE A 1 -22.01 -4.07 9.80
C PHE A 1 -23.28 -4.23 10.65
N GLU A 2 -23.72 -3.23 11.41
CA GLU A 2 -24.92 -3.35 12.27
C GLU A 2 -26.22 -3.68 11.50
N ILE A 3 -26.41 -3.10 10.32
CA ILE A 3 -27.56 -3.43 9.44
C ILE A 3 -27.54 -4.90 9.02
N ASN A 4 -26.36 -5.45 8.71
CA ASN A 4 -26.23 -6.87 8.34
C ASN A 4 -26.56 -7.79 9.51
N LYS A 5 -26.11 -7.45 10.73
CA LYS A 5 -26.44 -8.22 11.94
C LYS A 5 -27.93 -8.22 12.22
N LYS A 6 -28.59 -7.06 12.09
CA LYS A 6 -30.03 -6.89 12.35
C LYS A 6 -30.91 -7.70 11.40
N HIS A 7 -30.50 -7.84 10.13
CA HIS A 7 -31.30 -8.47 9.08
C HIS A 7 -30.77 -9.85 8.63
N HIS A 8 -29.78 -10.41 9.34
CA HIS A 8 -29.11 -11.66 8.98
C HIS A 8 -28.57 -11.69 7.53
N LEU A 9 -28.14 -10.53 7.02
CA LEU A 9 -27.63 -10.37 5.66
C LEU A 9 -26.13 -10.63 5.60
N LYS A 10 -25.67 -11.26 4.52
CA LYS A 10 -24.25 -11.51 4.24
C LYS A 10 -23.68 -10.49 3.24
N HIS A 11 -23.93 -9.20 3.43
CA HIS A 11 -23.28 -8.17 2.63
C HIS A 11 -21.89 -7.87 3.17
N TYR A 12 -20.92 -7.69 2.28
CA TYR A 12 -19.56 -7.35 2.64
C TYR A 12 -19.15 -6.09 1.89
N LEU A 13 -18.49 -5.17 2.60
CA LEU A 13 -17.85 -4.04 1.93
C LEU A 13 -16.57 -4.57 1.28
N VAL A 14 -16.48 -4.45 -0.04
CA VAL A 14 -15.26 -4.74 -0.79
C VAL A 14 -14.62 -3.40 -1.13
N PRO A 15 -13.65 -2.92 -0.33
CA PRO A 15 -13.02 -1.64 -0.60
C PRO A 15 -12.13 -1.74 -1.84
N TYR A 16 -12.18 -0.70 -2.66
CA TYR A 16 -11.31 -0.49 -3.80
C TYR A 16 -10.27 0.57 -3.45
N PHE A 17 -9.00 0.26 -3.67
CA PHE A 17 -7.90 1.18 -3.41
C PHE A 17 -7.14 1.51 -4.69
N MET A 18 -6.67 2.76 -4.76
CA MET A 18 -5.79 3.21 -5.83
C MET A 18 -4.38 3.45 -5.28
N SER A 19 -3.39 2.78 -5.86
CA SER A 19 -1.97 3.01 -5.58
C SER A 19 -1.42 4.08 -6.52
N SER A 20 -0.24 4.62 -6.23
CA SER A 20 0.53 5.42 -7.21
C SER A 20 -0.12 6.72 -7.68
N HIS A 21 -1.09 7.23 -6.94
CA HIS A 21 -1.75 8.49 -7.25
C HIS A 21 -0.78 9.68 -7.08
N PRO A 22 -0.89 10.77 -7.88
CA PRO A 22 -0.14 12.00 -7.63
C PRO A 22 -0.33 12.51 -6.19
N GLY A 23 0.77 12.76 -5.50
CA GLY A 23 0.82 13.12 -4.08
C GLY A 23 0.98 11.94 -3.13
N SER A 24 0.84 10.69 -3.61
CA SER A 24 1.08 9.50 -2.81
C SER A 24 2.56 9.17 -2.81
N ASP A 25 3.26 9.53 -1.74
CA ASP A 25 4.62 9.10 -1.48
C ASP A 25 4.65 7.77 -0.70
N LEU A 26 5.85 7.26 -0.44
CA LEU A 26 6.04 6.00 0.28
C LEU A 26 5.54 6.06 1.72
N LYS A 27 5.66 7.23 2.37
CA LYS A 27 5.18 7.46 3.73
C LYS A 27 3.66 7.32 3.80
N THR A 28 2.95 7.99 2.90
CA THR A 28 1.49 7.94 2.79
C THR A 28 1.00 6.53 2.46
N ALA A 29 1.72 5.80 1.60
CA ALA A 29 1.41 4.40 1.30
C ALA A 29 1.56 3.48 2.54
N ILE A 30 2.55 3.74 3.41
CA ILE A 30 2.71 3.01 4.67
C ILE A 30 1.56 3.34 5.63
N GLU A 31 1.20 4.62 5.78
CA GLU A 31 0.06 5.03 6.60
C GLU A 31 -1.24 4.34 6.16
N LEU A 32 -1.47 4.23 4.85
CA LEU A 32 -2.58 3.46 4.29
C LEU A 32 -2.49 1.97 4.63
N ALA A 33 -1.29 1.37 4.57
CA ALA A 33 -1.11 -0.04 4.94
C ALA A 33 -1.40 -0.30 6.44
N GLU A 34 -1.03 0.64 7.31
CA GLU A 34 -1.37 0.60 8.74
C GLU A 34 -2.88 0.72 8.97
N TYR A 35 -3.55 1.60 8.23
CA TYR A 35 -5.01 1.70 8.25
C TYR A 35 -5.67 0.40 7.78
N VAL A 36 -5.19 -0.19 6.68
CA VAL A 36 -5.67 -1.49 6.16
C VAL A 36 -5.43 -2.62 7.17
N ARG A 37 -4.29 -2.63 7.87
CA ARG A 37 -4.02 -3.56 8.99
C ARG A 37 -5.10 -3.43 10.06
N ASP A 38 -5.35 -2.21 10.52
CA ASP A 38 -6.25 -1.94 11.64
C ASP A 38 -7.73 -2.12 11.28
N MET A 39 -8.11 -1.90 10.02
CA MET A 39 -9.44 -2.17 9.49
C MET A 39 -9.77 -3.68 9.50
N GLY A 40 -8.77 -4.56 9.55
CA GLY A 40 -8.95 -6.01 9.63
C GLY A 40 -9.35 -6.68 8.30
N TYR A 41 -9.50 -5.91 7.23
CA TYR A 41 -9.77 -6.43 5.88
C TYR A 41 -8.49 -6.51 5.05
N ASN A 42 -8.47 -7.44 4.10
CA ASN A 42 -7.39 -7.56 3.13
C ASN A 42 -7.88 -7.10 1.75
N PRO A 43 -7.35 -5.99 1.21
CA PRO A 43 -7.79 -5.48 -0.07
C PRO A 43 -7.44 -6.41 -1.24
N GLU A 44 -8.46 -6.87 -1.94
CA GLU A 44 -8.27 -7.63 -3.18
C GLU A 44 -8.17 -6.70 -4.39
N GLN A 45 -8.99 -5.65 -4.41
CA GLN A 45 -9.08 -4.69 -5.50
C GLN A 45 -8.16 -3.51 -5.25
N VAL A 46 -6.94 -3.62 -5.78
CA VAL A 46 -5.99 -2.52 -5.84
C VAL A 46 -5.69 -2.24 -7.30
N GLN A 47 -5.87 -1.01 -7.74
CA GLN A 47 -5.49 -0.54 -9.07
C GLN A 47 -4.37 0.49 -8.95
N ASP A 48 -3.41 0.45 -9.85
CA ASP A 48 -2.41 1.52 -9.93
C ASP A 48 -2.99 2.69 -10.71
N PHE A 49 -2.73 3.91 -10.26
CA PHE A 49 -3.20 5.11 -10.95
C PHE A 49 -2.75 5.10 -12.41
N TYR A 50 -3.73 5.27 -13.28
CA TYR A 50 -3.56 5.43 -14.71
C TYR A 50 -4.06 6.82 -15.10
N PRO A 51 -3.27 7.63 -15.83
CA PRO A 51 -3.63 9.00 -16.14
C PRO A 51 -4.76 9.04 -17.18
N THR A 52 -6.01 9.06 -16.70
CA THR A 52 -7.21 9.20 -17.52
C THR A 52 -7.44 10.68 -17.86
N PRO A 53 -7.60 11.05 -19.14
CA PRO A 53 -7.85 12.44 -19.55
C PRO A 53 -9.04 13.09 -18.83
N GLY A 54 -8.99 14.41 -18.67
CA GLY A 54 -10.08 15.19 -18.07
C GLY A 54 -10.13 15.19 -16.54
N THR A 55 -9.12 14.63 -15.85
CA THR A 55 -9.04 14.63 -14.39
C THR A 55 -7.95 15.56 -13.87
N LEU A 56 -8.16 16.16 -12.68
CA LEU A 56 -7.14 16.95 -11.99
C LEU A 56 -5.89 16.12 -11.69
N SER A 57 -6.07 14.85 -11.29
CA SER A 57 -4.97 13.93 -11.05
C SER A 57 -4.11 13.72 -12.29
N THR A 58 -4.71 13.64 -13.48
CA THR A 58 -3.94 13.57 -14.72
C THR A 58 -3.18 14.85 -15.00
N ALA A 59 -3.77 16.03 -14.75
CA ALA A 59 -3.04 17.28 -14.82
C ALA A 59 -1.84 17.27 -13.87
N MET A 60 -2.04 16.89 -12.60
CA MET A 60 -0.98 16.75 -11.60
C MET A 60 0.10 15.74 -12.02
N TYR A 61 -0.29 14.63 -12.65
CA TYR A 61 0.65 13.61 -13.11
C TYR A 61 1.63 14.13 -14.17
N TYR A 62 1.14 14.96 -15.09
CA TYR A 62 1.96 15.53 -16.16
C TYR A 62 2.71 16.80 -15.73
N THR A 63 2.08 17.68 -14.96
CA THR A 63 2.68 18.96 -14.56
C THR A 63 3.53 18.85 -13.29
N GLU A 64 3.33 17.81 -12.48
CA GLU A 64 3.89 17.68 -11.12
C GLU A 64 3.54 18.87 -10.22
N LEU A 65 2.43 19.55 -10.51
CA LEU A 65 1.90 20.66 -9.74
C LEU A 65 0.46 20.36 -9.34
N ASP A 66 0.10 20.71 -8.10
CA ASP A 66 -1.30 20.83 -7.72
C ASP A 66 -1.90 22.07 -8.43
N PRO A 67 -2.85 21.90 -9.37
CA PRO A 67 -3.39 23.01 -10.17
C PRO A 67 -4.18 24.04 -9.34
N ARG A 68 -4.53 23.73 -8.09
CA ARG A 68 -5.24 24.67 -7.21
C ARG A 68 -4.28 25.58 -6.44
N THR A 69 -3.10 25.07 -6.10
CA THR A 69 -2.15 25.74 -5.22
C THR A 69 -0.84 26.12 -5.91
N MET A 70 -0.62 25.60 -7.12
CA MET A 70 0.61 25.72 -7.92
C MET A 70 1.87 25.20 -7.20
N LYS A 71 1.70 24.39 -6.14
CA LYS A 71 2.80 23.75 -5.42
C LYS A 71 3.19 22.45 -6.08
N LYS A 72 4.48 22.11 -6.00
CA LYS A 72 4.99 20.82 -6.47
C LYS A 72 4.32 19.65 -5.73
N VAL A 73 3.96 18.64 -6.50
CA VAL A 73 3.40 17.37 -6.04
C VAL A 73 4.31 16.25 -6.49
N TYR A 74 4.60 15.32 -5.58
CA TYR A 74 5.34 14.11 -5.91
C TYR A 74 4.49 13.19 -6.80
N VAL A 75 5.10 12.63 -7.86
CA VAL A 75 4.42 11.68 -8.76
C VAL A 75 5.26 10.41 -8.87
N PRO A 76 4.74 9.24 -8.46
CA PRO A 76 5.46 7.97 -8.64
C PRO A 76 5.43 7.56 -10.12
N LYS A 77 6.56 7.72 -10.81
CA LYS A 77 6.67 7.45 -12.26
C LYS A 77 7.29 6.09 -12.55
N THR A 78 8.20 5.61 -11.71
CA THR A 78 8.93 4.38 -12.00
C THR A 78 8.08 3.14 -11.69
N PRO A 79 8.14 2.07 -12.52
CA PRO A 79 7.43 0.82 -12.23
C PRO A 79 7.75 0.26 -10.84
N HIS A 80 8.99 0.43 -10.39
CA HIS A 80 9.44 -0.06 -9.09
C HIS A 80 8.79 0.70 -7.93
N GLU A 81 8.74 2.04 -7.97
CA GLU A 81 8.04 2.82 -6.94
C GLU A 81 6.56 2.47 -6.86
N LYS A 82 5.90 2.32 -8.03
CA LYS A 82 4.50 1.88 -8.10
C LYS A 82 4.32 0.50 -7.46
N ALA A 83 5.22 -0.43 -7.76
CA ALA A 83 5.21 -1.77 -7.17
C ALA A 83 5.39 -1.75 -5.64
N LEU A 84 6.27 -0.89 -5.10
CA LEU A 84 6.44 -0.72 -3.65
C LEU A 84 5.15 -0.23 -2.98
N GLN A 85 4.49 0.79 -3.53
CA GLN A 85 3.23 1.30 -2.99
C GLN A 85 2.11 0.26 -3.05
N ARG A 86 1.97 -0.41 -4.19
CA ARG A 86 0.98 -1.48 -4.38
C ARG A 86 1.20 -2.63 -3.38
N ALA A 87 2.45 -3.05 -3.20
CA ALA A 87 2.82 -4.11 -2.29
C ALA A 87 2.45 -3.79 -0.83
N LEU A 88 2.58 -2.52 -0.40
CA LEU A 88 2.18 -2.07 0.93
C LEU A 88 0.68 -2.23 1.19
N ILE A 89 -0.18 -1.90 0.23
CA ILE A 89 -1.65 -2.06 0.39
C ILE A 89 -2.00 -3.56 0.53
N GLN A 90 -1.28 -4.42 -0.19
CA GLN A 90 -1.48 -5.87 -0.20
C GLN A 90 -0.39 -6.60 0.60
N TYR A 91 0.06 -6.05 1.73
CA TYR A 91 1.25 -6.53 2.44
C TYR A 91 1.17 -7.97 2.95
N ARG A 92 -0.05 -8.49 3.15
CA ARG A 92 -0.29 -9.87 3.61
C ARG A 92 0.03 -10.93 2.56
N ARG A 93 0.14 -10.52 1.28
CA ARG A 93 0.48 -11.42 0.17
C ARG A 93 1.95 -11.85 0.29
N PRO A 94 2.27 -13.16 0.41
CA PRO A 94 3.64 -13.64 0.58
C PRO A 94 4.61 -13.19 -0.53
N GLU A 95 4.12 -13.08 -1.76
CA GLU A 95 4.86 -12.60 -2.93
C GLU A 95 5.31 -11.14 -2.79
N ASN A 96 4.55 -10.32 -2.05
CA ASN A 96 4.86 -8.91 -1.81
C ASN A 96 5.89 -8.70 -0.69
N HIS A 97 6.20 -9.73 0.09
CA HIS A 97 7.03 -9.61 1.30
C HIS A 97 8.36 -8.88 1.06
N ARG A 98 9.05 -9.19 -0.05
CA ARG A 98 10.32 -8.54 -0.40
C ARG A 98 10.16 -7.05 -0.67
N LEU A 99 9.13 -6.69 -1.45
CA LEU A 99 8.83 -5.29 -1.80
C LEU A 99 8.36 -4.50 -0.58
N VAL A 100 7.53 -5.10 0.29
CA VAL A 100 7.12 -4.46 1.54
C VAL A 100 8.31 -4.23 2.45
N LYS A 101 9.19 -5.22 2.61
CA LYS A 101 10.41 -5.07 3.41
C LYS A 101 11.27 -3.94 2.87
N GLU A 102 11.48 -3.90 1.55
CA GLU A 102 12.24 -2.84 0.90
C GLU A 102 11.62 -1.46 1.14
N ALA A 103 10.30 -1.32 0.94
CA ALA A 103 9.55 -0.09 1.18
C ALA A 103 9.71 0.41 2.63
N LEU A 104 9.54 -0.48 3.60
CA LEU A 104 9.67 -0.16 5.02
C LEU A 104 11.09 0.28 5.38
N LEU A 105 12.11 -0.40 4.86
CA LEU A 105 13.51 -0.03 5.09
C LEU A 105 13.85 1.33 4.45
N LYS A 106 13.41 1.58 3.22
CA LYS A 106 13.59 2.87 2.53
C LYS A 106 12.93 4.03 3.29
N ALA A 107 11.77 3.79 3.91
CA ALA A 107 11.06 4.77 4.70
C ALA A 107 11.51 4.86 6.17
N GLY A 108 12.52 4.07 6.58
CA GLY A 108 12.98 4.02 7.98
C GLY A 108 11.98 3.38 8.96
N ARG A 109 10.92 2.73 8.46
CA ARG A 109 9.83 2.11 9.25
C ARG A 109 10.07 0.64 9.56
N SER A 110 11.28 0.34 10.05
CA SER A 110 11.65 -1.02 10.45
C SER A 110 10.86 -1.54 11.66
N ASP A 111 10.24 -0.64 12.43
CA ASP A 111 9.29 -0.93 13.52
C ASP A 111 8.08 -1.76 13.05
N LEU A 112 7.72 -1.66 11.77
CA LEU A 112 6.63 -2.42 11.16
C LEU A 112 7.03 -3.83 10.74
N ILE A 113 8.28 -4.24 10.99
CA ILE A 113 8.80 -5.58 10.73
C ILE A 113 8.97 -6.32 12.06
N GLY A 114 8.14 -7.32 12.33
CA GLY A 114 8.20 -8.03 13.61
C GLY A 114 7.04 -8.99 13.84
N TYR A 115 6.90 -9.40 15.10
CA TYR A 115 5.86 -10.33 15.55
C TYR A 115 4.73 -9.64 16.31
N GLY A 116 4.82 -8.32 16.51
CA GLY A 116 3.80 -7.54 17.21
C GLY A 116 2.52 -7.39 16.39
N LYS A 117 1.39 -7.12 17.08
CA LYS A 117 0.07 -6.92 16.44
C LYS A 117 0.04 -5.75 15.45
N LYS A 118 0.94 -4.78 15.60
CA LYS A 118 1.07 -3.60 14.74
C LYS A 118 2.08 -3.78 13.60
N CYS A 119 2.81 -4.90 13.54
CA CYS A 119 3.71 -5.15 12.42
C CYS A 119 2.92 -5.46 11.14
N LEU A 120 3.44 -5.04 9.98
CA LEU A 120 2.88 -5.39 8.68
C LEU A 120 3.42 -6.76 8.22
N ILE A 121 4.73 -6.97 8.34
CA ILE A 121 5.37 -8.22 7.90
C ILE A 121 6.19 -8.85 9.03
N ARG A 122 6.31 -10.18 8.97
CA ARG A 122 7.22 -10.93 9.86
C ARG A 122 8.63 -10.97 9.26
N PRO A 123 9.69 -11.01 10.08
CA PRO A 123 11.03 -11.32 9.60
C PRO A 123 11.03 -12.72 8.96
N LYS A 124 11.60 -12.87 7.75
CA LYS A 124 11.87 -14.21 7.20
C LYS A 124 13.02 -14.81 8.00
N VAL A 125 12.81 -16.00 8.56
CA VAL A 125 13.88 -16.78 9.17
C VAL A 125 14.86 -17.13 8.05
N ASN A 126 16.11 -16.72 8.19
CA ASN A 126 17.17 -17.15 7.30
C ASN A 126 17.44 -18.62 7.61
N ILE A 127 16.75 -19.53 6.92
CA ILE A 127 17.15 -20.94 6.89
C ILE A 127 18.41 -20.99 6.03
N GLN A 128 19.56 -20.62 6.61
CA GLN A 128 20.82 -21.10 6.09
C GLN A 128 20.70 -22.63 6.12
N ARG A 129 20.75 -23.24 4.93
CA ARG A 129 20.91 -24.69 4.79
C ARG A 129 22.04 -25.12 5.71
N LYS A 130 21.72 -25.78 6.83
CA LYS A 130 22.67 -26.64 7.53
C LYS A 130 22.97 -27.80 6.58
N ASN A 131 23.89 -27.59 5.66
CA ASN A 131 24.65 -28.65 5.02
C ASN A 131 25.90 -28.86 5.89
N LEU A 132 25.80 -29.80 6.83
CA LEU A 132 26.84 -30.43 7.64
C LEU A 132 26.06 -31.54 8.37
N ILE A 133 26.26 -32.84 8.17
CA ILE A 133 27.35 -33.67 7.64
C ILE A 133 26.70 -34.88 6.96
#